data_AF-A0A067P0D2-F1
#
_entry.id   AF-A0A067P0D2-F1
#
_cell.length_a   1.000
_cell.length_b   1.000
_cell.length_c   1.000
_cell.angle_alpha   90.00
_cell.angle_beta   90.00
_cell.angle_gamma   90.00
#
_symmetry.space_group_name_H-M   'P 1'
#
loop_
_entity.id
_entity.type
_entity.pdbx_description
1 polymer ?
#
loop_
_entity_poly.entity_id
_entity_poly.type
_entity_poly.pdbx_seq_one_letter_code
_entity_poly.pdbx_strand_id
1 'polypeptide(L)'
;MSKELLPPSFIHQIDLVSAESSKIDKVSLYVGRAEITRSFKIDVKTGQNQVKISELPTVLDKDSLRRVKVEGRGLATIFGVTVSDKHTTAALSQSLQSLEDRREITQKAIARCTKAIASIEAYLATLDAQTLGSEHLGPLLDAYEAQAEKLDLKLLPLSWSSGTRRDWRL
;
A
#
# COMPACT_ATOMS: atom_id res chain seq x y z
N MET A 1 -37.14 -17.31 48.21
CA MET A 1 -36.51 -17.64 46.91
C MET A 1 -35.13 -17.00 46.93
N SER A 2 -34.11 -17.78 47.29
CA SER A 2 -32.73 -17.30 47.44
C SER A 2 -32.16 -16.96 46.07
N LYS A 3 -31.78 -15.71 45.89
CA LYS A 3 -31.16 -15.19 44.67
C LYS A 3 -29.73 -15.73 44.63
N GLU A 4 -29.48 -16.75 43.80
CA GLU A 4 -28.12 -17.20 43.49
C GLU A 4 -27.36 -16.03 42.85
N LEU A 5 -26.43 -15.46 43.61
CA LEU A 5 -25.44 -14.52 43.09
C LEU A 5 -24.37 -15.34 42.40
N LEU A 6 -24.36 -15.29 41.06
CA LEU A 6 -23.26 -15.84 40.26
C LEU A 6 -21.93 -15.25 40.80
N PRO A 7 -20.91 -16.09 41.05
CA PRO A 7 -19.63 -15.60 41.55
C PRO A 7 -19.03 -14.61 40.54
N PRO A 8 -18.38 -13.52 40.99
CA PRO A 8 -17.69 -12.62 40.09
C PRO A 8 -16.63 -13.42 39.33
N SER A 9 -16.78 -13.53 38.01
CA SER A 9 -15.79 -14.16 37.15
C SER A 9 -14.53 -13.29 37.16
N PHE A 10 -13.52 -13.68 37.93
CA PHE A 10 -12.20 -13.05 37.89
C PHE A 10 -11.50 -13.46 36.59
N ILE A 11 -11.78 -12.73 35.51
CA ILE A 11 -11.08 -12.89 34.23
C ILE A 11 -9.87 -11.96 34.25
N HIS A 12 -8.68 -12.54 34.14
CA HIS A 12 -7.45 -11.77 34.00
C HIS A 12 -7.31 -11.28 32.56
N GLN A 13 -7.29 -9.96 32.34
CA GLN A 13 -7.09 -9.38 31.02
C GLN A 13 -5.60 -9.15 30.73
N ILE A 14 -5.17 -9.54 29.54
CA ILE A 14 -3.81 -9.35 29.03
C ILE A 14 -3.93 -8.72 27.64
N ASP A 15 -3.63 -7.43 27.55
CA ASP A 15 -3.61 -6.69 26.29
C ASP A 15 -2.20 -6.63 25.73
N LEU A 16 -2.02 -7.01 24.47
CA LEU A 16 -0.74 -7.05 23.79
C LEU A 16 -0.83 -6.32 22.46
N VAL A 17 0.23 -5.60 22.11
CA VAL A 17 0.37 -4.99 20.78
C VAL A 17 1.23 -5.91 19.92
N SER A 18 0.75 -6.28 18.74
CA SER A 18 1.46 -7.25 17.88
C SER A 18 2.86 -6.78 17.51
N ALA A 19 3.06 -5.49 17.23
CA ALA A 19 4.37 -4.96 16.84
C ALA A 19 5.42 -5.01 17.97
N GLU A 20 4.99 -4.84 19.22
CA GLU A 20 5.88 -4.67 20.37
C GLU A 20 6.09 -5.97 21.15
N SER A 21 5.01 -6.73 21.33
CA SER A 21 5.00 -7.91 22.21
C SER A 21 5.24 -9.22 21.47
N SER A 22 5.45 -9.18 20.15
CA SER A 22 5.67 -10.38 19.34
C SER A 22 7.09 -10.47 18.79
N LYS A 23 7.53 -11.71 18.59
CA LYS A 23 8.74 -12.03 17.84
C LYS A 23 8.37 -12.83 16.61
N ILE A 24 8.94 -12.48 15.45
CA ILE A 24 8.84 -13.31 14.24
C ILE A 24 9.82 -14.47 14.40
N ASP A 25 9.29 -15.69 14.46
CA ASP A 25 10.11 -16.90 14.60
C ASP A 25 10.40 -17.57 13.26
N LYS A 26 9.45 -17.51 12.32
CA LYS A 26 9.58 -18.14 11.01
C LYS A 26 8.86 -17.33 9.94
N VAL A 27 9.48 -17.24 8.77
CA VAL A 27 8.86 -16.74 7.55
C VAL A 27 9.01 -17.81 6.47
N SER A 28 7.89 -18.23 5.87
CA SER A 28 7.88 -19.17 4.75
C SER A 28 7.27 -18.48 3.54
N LEU A 29 8.06 -18.34 2.47
CA LEU A 29 7.66 -17.66 1.25
C LEU A 29 7.16 -18.67 0.22
N TYR A 30 6.02 -18.36 -0.39
CA TYR A 30 5.47 -19.09 -1.52
C TYR A 30 5.14 -18.09 -2.63
N VAL A 31 4.89 -18.60 -3.84
CA VAL A 31 4.43 -17.76 -4.94
C VAL A 31 3.10 -17.11 -4.56
N GLY A 32 3.10 -15.78 -4.43
CA GLY A 32 1.90 -14.99 -4.11
C GLY A 32 1.47 -14.96 -2.64
N ARG A 33 2.16 -15.65 -1.72
CA ARG A 33 1.84 -15.59 -0.28
C ARG A 33 3.06 -15.76 0.61
N ALA A 34 3.02 -15.15 1.78
CA ALA A 34 4.00 -15.37 2.83
C ALA A 34 3.28 -15.84 4.10
N GLU A 35 3.75 -16.92 4.68
CA GLU A 35 3.30 -17.39 5.99
C GLU A 35 4.30 -16.90 7.05
N ILE A 36 3.81 -16.10 8.00
CA ILE A 36 4.62 -15.53 9.08
C ILE A 36 4.15 -16.14 10.40
N THR A 37 5.06 -16.84 11.09
CA THR A 37 4.82 -17.35 12.45
C THR A 37 5.39 -16.37 13.46
N ARG A 38 4.52 -15.87 14.35
CA ARG A 38 4.89 -15.00 15.47
C ARG A 38 4.66 -15.71 16.79
N SER A 39 5.56 -15.52 17.75
CA SER A 39 5.37 -15.96 19.13
C SER A 39 5.16 -14.79 20.07
N PHE A 40 4.38 -15.06 21.12
CA PHE A 40 4.11 -14.16 22.24
C PHE A 40 4.47 -14.89 23.52
N LYS A 41 5.20 -14.21 24.41
CA LYS A 41 5.46 -14.72 25.76
C LYS A 41 4.59 -13.94 26.73
N ILE A 42 3.76 -14.65 27.48
CA ILE A 42 2.84 -14.07 28.44
C ILE A 42 2.93 -14.81 29.77
N ASP A 43 2.87 -14.03 30.85
CA ASP A 43 2.76 -14.58 32.20
C ASP A 43 1.29 -14.73 32.55
N VAL A 44 0.81 -15.97 32.54
CA VAL A 44 -0.59 -16.31 32.84
C VAL A 44 -0.78 -16.56 34.33
N LYS A 45 -1.92 -16.12 34.87
CA LYS A 45 -2.32 -16.38 36.26
C LYS A 45 -3.21 -17.61 36.35
N THR A 46 -3.29 -18.24 37.52
CA THR A 46 -4.23 -19.34 37.76
C THR A 46 -5.67 -18.88 37.53
N GLY A 47 -6.42 -19.61 36.70
CA GLY A 47 -7.81 -19.28 36.36
C GLY A 47 -7.98 -18.85 34.89
N GLN A 48 -9.06 -18.11 34.62
CA GLN A 48 -9.39 -17.67 33.26
C GLN A 48 -8.59 -16.42 32.87
N ASN A 49 -7.83 -16.51 31.78
CA ASN A 49 -7.08 -15.38 31.23
C ASN A 49 -7.63 -15.06 29.83
N GLN A 50 -7.99 -13.80 29.61
CA GLN A 50 -8.40 -13.30 28.31
C GLN A 50 -7.25 -12.50 27.70
N VAL A 51 -6.67 -13.04 26.63
CA VAL A 51 -5.58 -12.41 25.89
C VAL A 51 -6.15 -11.70 24.67
N LYS A 52 -5.82 -10.43 24.50
CA LYS A 52 -6.24 -9.63 23.36
C LYS A 52 -5.00 -9.08 22.66
N ILE A 53 -4.85 -9.40 21.39
CA ILE A 53 -3.75 -8.93 20.56
C ILE A 53 -4.29 -7.84 19.62
N SER A 54 -3.82 -6.62 19.76
CA SER A 54 -4.14 -5.49 18.89
C SER A 54 -3.08 -5.29 17.80
N GLU A 55 -3.46 -4.50 16.79
CA GLU A 55 -2.55 -4.05 15.72
C GLU A 55 -1.91 -5.19 14.92
N LEU A 56 -2.71 -6.22 14.64
CA LEU A 56 -2.33 -7.21 13.66
C LEU A 56 -2.13 -6.54 12.29
N PRO A 57 -1.19 -7.02 11.46
CA PRO A 57 -0.92 -6.44 10.14
C PRO A 57 -2.20 -6.29 9.30
N THR A 58 -2.35 -5.15 8.64
CA THR A 58 -3.54 -4.85 7.80
C THR A 58 -3.62 -5.73 6.55
N VAL A 59 -2.49 -6.27 6.10
CA VAL A 59 -2.37 -7.12 4.90
C VAL A 59 -2.49 -8.61 5.27
N LEU A 60 -3.36 -8.94 6.21
CA LEU A 60 -3.70 -10.32 6.48
C LEU A 60 -4.70 -10.79 5.42
N ASP A 61 -4.38 -11.92 4.79
CA ASP A 61 -5.30 -12.56 3.87
C ASP A 61 -6.61 -12.92 4.60
N LYS A 62 -7.75 -12.60 3.98
CA LYS A 62 -9.07 -12.74 4.62
C LYS A 62 -9.42 -14.20 4.91
N ASP A 63 -8.96 -15.12 4.05
CA ASP A 63 -9.09 -16.55 4.30
C ASP A 63 -8.15 -17.01 5.42
N SER A 64 -7.02 -16.33 5.58
CA SER A 64 -6.11 -16.53 6.70
C SER A 64 -6.68 -16.05 8.04
N LEU A 65 -7.61 -15.09 8.09
CA LEU A 65 -8.29 -14.69 9.34
C LEU A 65 -9.13 -15.83 9.95
N ARG A 66 -9.70 -16.70 9.11
CA ARG A 66 -10.36 -17.95 9.55
C ARG A 66 -9.38 -19.06 9.89
N ARG A 67 -8.15 -18.96 9.38
CA ARG A 67 -7.08 -19.94 9.55
C ARG A 67 -5.94 -19.43 10.44
N VAL A 68 -6.17 -18.40 11.26
CA VAL A 68 -5.18 -17.96 12.25
C VAL A 68 -5.03 -19.10 13.24
N LYS A 69 -3.97 -19.88 13.04
CA LYS A 69 -3.61 -20.98 13.93
C LYS A 69 -2.94 -20.38 15.15
N VAL A 70 -3.50 -20.66 16.31
CA VAL A 70 -2.89 -20.32 17.60
C VAL A 70 -2.47 -21.62 18.23
N GLU A 71 -1.19 -21.71 18.57
CA GLU A 71 -0.62 -22.84 19.28
C GLU A 71 -0.17 -22.36 20.65
N GLY A 72 -0.59 -23.08 21.70
CA GLY A 72 -0.16 -22.84 23.07
C GLY A 72 1.00 -23.73 23.43
N ARG A 73 2.06 -23.16 24.01
CA ARG A 73 3.16 -23.91 24.61
C ARG A 73 3.21 -23.56 26.10
N GLY A 74 2.77 -24.45 26.98
CA GLY A 74 2.81 -24.24 28.42
C GLY A 74 1.70 -24.95 29.18
N LEU A 75 1.57 -24.60 30.47
CA LEU A 75 0.59 -25.18 31.42
C LEU A 75 -0.82 -24.55 31.30
N ALA A 76 -1.12 -23.90 30.19
CA ALA A 76 -2.40 -23.25 29.93
C ALA A 76 -3.06 -23.85 28.68
N THR A 77 -4.38 -24.00 28.72
CA THR A 77 -5.18 -24.48 27.59
C THR A 77 -5.87 -23.29 26.92
N ILE A 78 -5.78 -23.21 25.60
CA ILE A 78 -6.45 -22.17 24.81
C ILE A 78 -7.92 -22.53 24.67
N PHE A 79 -8.81 -21.65 25.11
CA PHE A 79 -10.26 -21.83 24.99
C PHE A 79 -10.85 -20.75 24.09
N GLY A 80 -11.09 -21.10 22.83
CA GLY A 80 -11.67 -20.21 21.81
C GLY A 80 -10.68 -19.18 21.27
N VAL A 81 -10.74 -18.93 19.96
CA VAL A 81 -9.98 -17.87 19.30
C VAL A 81 -10.94 -17.12 18.40
N THR A 82 -11.03 -15.81 18.60
CA THR A 82 -11.88 -14.94 17.80
C THR A 82 -11.02 -13.84 17.20
N VAL A 83 -11.17 -13.63 15.90
CA VAL A 83 -10.49 -12.55 15.18
C VAL A 83 -11.56 -11.55 14.76
N SER A 84 -11.36 -10.27 15.09
CA SER A 84 -12.22 -9.18 14.63
C SER A 84 -11.40 -8.18 13.82
N ASP A 85 -11.91 -7.84 12.64
CA ASP A 85 -11.33 -6.81 11.80
C ASP A 85 -11.96 -5.46 12.19
N LYS A 86 -11.12 -4.52 12.61
CA LYS A 86 -11.52 -3.13 12.84
C LYS A 86 -11.13 -2.34 11.60
N HIS A 87 -12.02 -2.34 10.61
CA HIS A 87 -11.84 -1.51 9.42
C HIS A 87 -11.90 -0.02 9.78
N THR A 88 -10.74 0.65 9.83
CA THR A 88 -10.62 2.11 9.89
C THR A 88 -11.07 2.71 8.56
N THR A 89 -12.38 2.91 8.39
CA THR A 89 -13.00 3.28 7.12
C THR A 89 -13.15 4.78 6.90
N ALA A 90 -12.97 5.63 7.92
CA ALA A 90 -13.39 7.03 7.83
C ALA A 90 -12.28 8.03 7.45
N ALA A 91 -11.07 7.91 8.01
CA ALA A 91 -10.03 8.93 7.83
C ALA A 91 -9.23 8.79 6.51
N LEU A 92 -9.32 7.63 5.86
CA LEU A 92 -8.58 7.36 4.62
C LEU A 92 -9.32 7.90 3.38
N SER A 93 -10.64 8.11 3.40
CA SER A 93 -11.39 8.40 2.17
C SER A 93 -11.06 9.76 1.55
N GLN A 94 -10.96 10.84 2.35
CA GLN A 94 -10.67 12.18 1.82
C GLN A 94 -9.21 12.33 1.37
N SER A 95 -8.28 11.75 2.13
CA SER A 95 -6.86 11.74 1.73
C SER A 95 -6.62 10.84 0.52
N LEU A 96 -7.29 9.69 0.42
CA LEU A 96 -7.20 8.82 -0.76
C LEU A 96 -7.82 9.47 -1.99
N GLN A 97 -9.00 10.08 -1.86
CA GLN A 97 -9.66 10.77 -2.97
C GLN A 97 -8.78 11.90 -3.51
N SER A 98 -8.22 12.74 -2.63
CA SER A 98 -7.33 13.83 -3.06
C SER A 98 -6.03 13.33 -3.71
N LEU A 99 -5.53 12.16 -3.32
CA LEU A 99 -4.38 11.51 -3.96
C LEU A 99 -4.76 10.90 -5.32
N GLU A 100 -5.94 10.30 -5.44
CA GLU A 100 -6.48 9.76 -6.70
C GLU A 100 -6.74 10.87 -7.71
N ASP A 101 -7.38 11.96 -7.28
CA ASP A 101 -7.61 13.15 -8.10
C ASP A 101 -6.28 13.73 -8.59
N ARG A 102 -5.27 13.83 -7.70
CA ARG A 102 -3.93 14.29 -8.06
C ARG A 102 -3.26 13.35 -9.08
N ARG A 103 -3.40 12.04 -8.90
CA ARG A 103 -2.90 11.04 -9.86
C ARG A 103 -3.54 11.23 -11.23
N GLU A 104 -4.86 11.42 -11.28
CA GLU A 104 -5.60 11.59 -12.53
C GLU A 104 -5.21 12.89 -13.24
N ILE A 105 -5.05 13.99 -12.51
CA ILE A 105 -4.57 15.26 -13.05
C ILE A 105 -3.19 15.10 -13.67
N THR A 106 -2.26 14.46 -12.95
CA THR A 106 -0.89 14.21 -13.44
C THR A 106 -0.90 13.31 -14.68
N GLN A 107 -1.70 12.24 -14.71
CA GLN A 107 -1.84 11.36 -15.87
C GLN A 107 -2.41 12.10 -17.09
N LYS A 108 -3.44 12.93 -16.89
CA LYS A 108 -4.01 13.77 -17.95
C LYS A 108 -2.98 14.78 -18.47
N ALA A 109 -2.15 15.36 -17.62
CA ALA A 109 -1.10 16.28 -18.04
C ALA A 109 -0.02 15.58 -18.90
N ILE A 110 0.43 14.39 -18.48
CA ILE A 110 1.35 13.55 -19.25
C ILE A 110 0.77 13.20 -20.63
N ALA A 111 -0.51 12.79 -20.68
CA ALA A 111 -1.18 12.46 -21.93
C ALA A 111 -1.29 13.68 -22.88
N ARG A 112 -1.45 14.89 -22.35
CA ARG A 112 -1.45 16.12 -23.17
C ARG A 112 -0.07 16.44 -23.72
N CYS A 113 0.97 16.39 -22.89
CA CYS A 113 2.35 16.67 -23.31
C CYS A 113 2.83 15.68 -24.38
N THR A 114 2.60 14.38 -24.17
CA THR A 114 2.94 13.34 -25.14
C THR A 114 2.20 13.52 -26.47
N LYS A 115 0.90 13.86 -26.44
CA LYS A 115 0.14 14.16 -27.67
C LYS A 115 0.64 15.41 -28.39
N ALA A 116 1.06 16.45 -27.64
CA ALA A 116 1.62 17.66 -28.22
C ALA A 116 2.94 17.37 -28.95
N ILE A 117 3.86 16.64 -28.31
CA ILE A 117 5.13 16.21 -28.93
C ILE A 117 4.84 15.41 -30.21
N ALA A 118 4.00 14.37 -30.13
CA ALA A 118 3.65 13.55 -31.28
C ALA A 118 3.01 14.36 -32.43
N SER A 119 2.22 15.40 -32.12
CA SER A 119 1.62 16.26 -33.15
C SER A 119 2.64 17.16 -33.85
N ILE A 120 3.66 17.63 -33.11
CA ILE A 120 4.75 18.44 -33.66
C ILE A 120 5.64 17.54 -34.53
N GLU A 121 5.98 16.34 -34.05
CA GLU A 121 6.72 15.34 -34.84
C GLU A 121 5.97 14.96 -36.13
N ALA A 122 4.66 14.75 -36.05
CA ALA A 122 3.84 14.46 -37.22
C ALA A 122 3.80 15.63 -38.21
N TYR A 123 3.73 16.88 -37.73
CA TYR A 123 3.82 18.06 -38.57
C TYR A 123 5.18 18.15 -39.27
N LEU A 124 6.28 17.93 -38.54
CA LEU A 124 7.63 17.89 -39.11
C LEU A 124 7.77 16.78 -40.16
N ALA A 125 7.18 15.61 -39.95
CA ALA A 125 7.20 14.51 -40.90
C ALA A 125 6.43 14.81 -42.20
N THR A 126 5.49 15.77 -42.20
CA THR A 126 4.78 16.21 -43.41
C THR A 126 5.48 17.31 -44.19
N LEU A 127 6.54 17.91 -43.63
CA LEU A 127 7.32 18.93 -44.32
C LEU A 127 8.30 18.26 -45.29
N ASP A 128 8.11 18.50 -46.59
CA ASP A 128 9.01 18.03 -47.64
C ASP A 128 10.15 19.04 -47.84
N ALA A 129 11.37 18.56 -48.07
CA ALA A 129 12.57 19.39 -48.28
C ALA A 129 12.45 20.32 -49.51
N GLN A 130 11.47 20.07 -50.39
CA GLN A 130 11.15 20.95 -51.51
C GLN A 130 10.26 22.15 -51.13
N THR A 131 9.54 22.08 -50.00
CA THR A 131 8.61 23.11 -49.53
C THR A 131 9.23 24.14 -48.59
N LEU A 132 10.37 23.81 -47.99
CA LEU A 132 11.16 24.70 -47.14
C LEU A 132 12.54 24.88 -47.73
N GLY A 133 12.86 26.09 -48.22
CA GLY A 133 14.22 26.45 -48.59
C GLY A 133 15.19 26.16 -47.44
N SER A 134 16.40 25.67 -47.75
CA SER A 134 17.35 25.22 -46.73
C SER A 134 17.70 26.31 -45.69
N GLU A 135 17.47 27.58 -46.04
CA GLU A 135 17.63 28.73 -45.16
C GLU A 135 16.65 28.74 -43.95
N HIS A 136 15.50 28.07 -44.04
CA HIS A 136 14.47 28.07 -43.00
C HIS A 136 14.47 26.81 -42.13
N LEU A 137 15.25 25.80 -42.51
CA LEU A 137 15.32 24.52 -41.81
C LEU A 137 16.00 24.66 -40.45
N GLY A 138 17.10 25.42 -40.38
CA GLY A 138 17.83 25.69 -39.13
C GLY A 138 16.97 26.35 -38.04
N PRO A 139 16.36 27.53 -38.31
CA PRO A 139 15.51 28.21 -37.33
C PRO A 139 14.29 27.39 -36.88
N LEU A 140 13.76 26.52 -37.76
CA LEU A 140 12.62 25.66 -37.45
C LEU A 140 13.03 24.48 -36.56
N LEU A 141 14.21 23.91 -36.78
CA LEU A 141 14.78 22.86 -35.91
C LEU A 141 15.14 23.43 -34.53
N ASP A 142 15.74 24.62 -34.47
CA ASP A 142 16.03 25.32 -33.21
C ASP A 142 14.73 25.62 -32.42
N ALA A 143 13.66 26.02 -33.12
CA ALA A 143 12.36 26.25 -32.50
C ALA A 143 11.71 24.95 -31.99
N TYR A 144 11.89 23.84 -32.72
CA TYR A 144 11.45 22.52 -32.28
C TYR A 144 12.18 22.08 -31.02
N GLU A 145 13.51 22.10 -31.02
CA GLU A 145 14.34 21.71 -29.88
C GLU A 145 13.98 22.53 -28.63
N ALA A 146 13.82 23.84 -28.79
CA ALA A 146 13.43 24.72 -27.69
C ALA A 146 12.00 24.47 -27.16
N GLN A 147 11.09 23.94 -27.98
CA GLN A 147 9.72 23.59 -27.53
C GLN A 147 9.67 22.18 -26.95
N ALA A 148 10.41 21.22 -27.51
CA ALA A 148 10.58 19.88 -26.99
C ALA A 148 11.21 19.92 -25.59
N GLU A 149 12.28 20.68 -25.40
CA GLU A 149 12.95 20.86 -24.10
C GLU A 149 11.98 21.41 -23.03
N LYS A 150 11.13 22.39 -23.40
CA LYS A 150 10.11 22.93 -22.47
C LYS A 150 9.05 21.90 -22.10
N LEU A 151 8.69 21.01 -23.01
CA LEU A 151 7.72 19.95 -22.76
C LEU A 151 8.35 18.83 -21.92
N ASP A 152 9.61 18.49 -22.17
CA ASP A 152 10.36 17.49 -21.40
C ASP A 152 10.65 17.94 -19.98
N LEU A 153 11.03 19.21 -19.77
CA LEU A 153 11.17 19.81 -18.44
C LEU A 153 9.86 19.81 -17.65
N LYS A 154 8.71 19.90 -18.34
CA LYS A 154 7.38 19.76 -17.71
C LYS A 154 7.02 18.30 -17.45
N LEU A 155 7.47 17.37 -18.29
CA LEU A 155 7.20 15.95 -18.17
C LEU A 155 8.02 15.30 -17.04
N LEU A 156 9.29 15.68 -16.90
CA LEU A 156 10.22 15.18 -15.89
C LEU A 156 9.57 15.12 -14.50
N PRO A 157 9.17 16.24 -13.85
CA PRO A 157 8.62 16.21 -12.49
C PRO A 157 7.31 15.42 -12.36
N LEU A 158 6.50 15.35 -13.44
CA LEU A 158 5.25 14.59 -13.48
C LEU A 158 5.52 13.08 -13.56
N SER A 159 6.57 12.67 -14.30
CA SER A 159 7.01 11.28 -14.42
C SER A 159 7.67 10.77 -13.13
N TRP A 160 8.51 11.59 -12.48
CA TRP A 160 9.11 11.26 -11.19
C TRP A 160 8.04 11.10 -10.10
N SER A 161 7.03 11.99 -10.07
CA SER A 161 5.93 11.93 -9.10
C SER A 161 5.01 10.70 -9.29
N SER A 162 4.94 10.14 -10.50
CA SER A 162 4.16 8.93 -10.79
C SER A 162 4.99 7.63 -10.72
N GLY A 163 6.33 7.74 -10.69
CA GLY A 163 7.27 6.62 -10.75
C GLY A 163 7.75 6.07 -9.40
N THR A 164 7.58 6.78 -8.27
CA THR A 164 8.14 6.39 -6.95
C THR A 164 7.42 5.22 -6.25
N ARG A 165 6.82 4.30 -7.02
CA ARG A 165 6.24 3.07 -6.49
C ARG A 165 6.42 1.88 -7.45
N ARG A 166 7.60 1.73 -8.05
CA ARG A 166 7.98 0.49 -8.76
C ARG A 166 9.20 -0.18 -8.12
N ASP A 167 8.91 -1.37 -7.59
CA ASP A 167 9.77 -2.53 -7.37
C ASP A 167 11.11 -2.33 -6.66
N TRP A 168 11.12 -2.66 -5.37
CA TRP A 168 12.21 -3.45 -4.81
C TRP A 168 11.89 -4.93 -5.05
N ARG A 169 12.38 -5.48 -6.16
CA ARG A 169 12.54 -6.93 -6.30
C ARG A 169 14.00 -7.21 -6.58
N LEU A 170 14.63 -7.87 -5.62
CA LEU A 170 15.84 -8.66 -5.80
C LEU A 170 15.52 -9.87 -6.69
#